data_AF-A0A8D9BVC9-F1
#
_entry.id   AF-A0A8D9BVC9-F1
#
_cell.length_a   1.000
_cell.length_b   1.000
_cell.length_c   1.000
_cell.angle_alpha   90.00
_cell.angle_beta   90.00
_cell.angle_gamma   90.00
#
_symmetry.space_group_name_H-M   'P 1'
#
loop_
_entity.id
_entity.type
_entity.pdbx_description
1 polymer ?
#
loop_
_entity_poly.entity_id
_entity_poly.type
_entity_poly.pdbx_seq_one_letter_code
_entity_poly.pdbx_strand_id
1 'polypeptide(L)'
;MLRQSLFHQSSLLIGPDITRPLKKNHCPEKGVLKNHQNESQNSTFNDQNSPQKNTPKEFRSSCIEKHCPSKHSLNAPSITPSELQSSSPDSKSSNSNHSSPNESRSDGTHKNYPGNTNGNERKEKELNESFPSETHTSRTDIDRSLNEYKNTCSDYDDRIDQLDYITPAEYMDKFLASGGSDVVNAVSFHQYYLDHNSSFLSYFSPETFESLRWQINTITEIVTNRFANHVQKPPIWLGETGSCVGGGVPNLTDTFAASFLWMDKLGLSARLGISVVIRQSLEIGNYSLTDVTTLTPNPDWWISVLYKRLVDTRVLTFATPNSRPTLRLYAHCSPRNNITLFGLNSGDELESISFAEPCTVYVYKLKQCWNEGVTSKNLCLNSIPLHLDRDLYLPKLKPVRIDIKVSNQYVVMEPRSLLFMEMVIDEPHACNSDS
;
A
#
# COMPACT_ATOMS: atom_id res chain seq x y z
N MET A 1 16.56 -33.92 31.61
CA MET A 1 15.55 -34.26 30.59
C MET A 1 15.36 -33.03 29.70
N LEU A 2 15.38 -33.17 28.38
CA LEU A 2 15.00 -32.06 27.48
C LEU A 2 13.48 -32.02 27.31
N ARG A 3 12.92 -30.82 27.12
CA ARG A 3 11.70 -30.60 26.32
C ARG A 3 12.09 -29.77 25.11
N GLN A 4 11.99 -30.34 23.92
CA GLN A 4 12.01 -29.58 22.67
C GLN A 4 10.57 -29.15 22.35
N SER A 5 10.38 -27.88 21.99
CA SER A 5 9.16 -27.41 21.36
C SER A 5 9.22 -27.66 19.85
N LEU A 6 8.17 -28.27 19.30
CA LEU A 6 8.04 -28.52 17.87
C LEU A 6 7.67 -27.23 17.12
N PHE A 7 8.63 -26.63 16.40
CA PHE A 7 8.34 -25.55 15.46
C PHE A 7 7.71 -26.12 14.19
N HIS A 8 6.48 -25.71 13.88
CA HIS A 8 5.84 -25.98 12.59
C HIS A 8 6.36 -25.00 11.53
N GLN A 9 7.48 -25.34 10.90
CA GLN A 9 8.00 -24.60 9.75
C GLN A 9 7.17 -24.87 8.50
N SER A 10 6.60 -23.83 7.90
CA SER A 10 6.04 -23.92 6.55
C SER A 10 7.17 -23.78 5.53
N SER A 11 7.31 -24.78 4.65
CA SER A 11 8.31 -24.80 3.58
C SER A 11 7.61 -24.66 2.24
N LEU A 12 7.97 -23.63 1.48
CA LEU A 12 7.37 -23.33 0.18
C LEU A 12 8.33 -23.70 -0.95
N LEU A 13 7.89 -24.56 -1.87
CA LEU A 13 8.65 -24.89 -3.08
C LEU A 13 8.24 -23.98 -4.23
N ILE A 14 9.20 -23.22 -4.76
CA ILE A 14 9.06 -22.53 -6.06
C ILE A 14 9.33 -23.55 -7.16
N GLY A 15 8.27 -23.99 -7.84
CA GLY A 15 8.34 -24.98 -8.93
C GLY A 15 8.71 -24.39 -10.29
N PRO A 16 9.07 -25.23 -11.27
CA PRO A 16 9.66 -24.81 -12.55
C PRO A 16 8.68 -24.23 -13.58
N ASP A 17 7.38 -24.17 -13.31
CA ASP A 17 6.39 -23.63 -14.26
C ASP A 17 6.34 -22.09 -14.27
N ILE A 18 7.48 -21.50 -14.61
CA ILE A 18 7.62 -20.10 -15.01
C ILE A 18 7.46 -20.05 -16.53
N THR A 19 6.28 -20.45 -17.04
CA THR A 19 6.02 -20.49 -18.48
C THR A 19 4.85 -19.58 -18.90
N ARG A 20 5.06 -18.93 -20.05
CA ARG A 20 4.15 -18.05 -20.80
C ARG A 20 3.93 -16.63 -20.22
N PRO A 21 4.26 -15.56 -20.98
CA PRO A 21 3.60 -14.26 -20.78
C PRO A 21 2.11 -14.36 -21.14
N LEU A 22 1.31 -13.43 -20.60
CA LEU A 22 -0.15 -13.36 -20.80
C LEU A 22 -0.53 -13.08 -22.27
N LYS A 23 -0.63 -14.13 -23.09
CA LYS A 23 -1.18 -14.04 -24.45
C LYS A 23 -2.70 -13.81 -24.39
N LYS A 24 -3.19 -12.83 -25.17
CA LYS A 24 -4.62 -12.51 -25.29
C LYS A 24 -5.38 -13.73 -25.82
N ASN A 25 -6.30 -14.29 -25.02
CA ASN A 25 -7.19 -15.36 -25.50
C ASN A 25 -8.18 -14.82 -26.54
N HIS A 26 -8.24 -15.48 -27.70
CA HIS A 26 -9.33 -15.31 -28.67
C HIS A 26 -10.56 -16.12 -28.25
N CYS A 27 -11.75 -15.61 -28.55
CA CYS A 27 -13.00 -16.38 -28.49
C CYS A 27 -13.13 -17.26 -29.76
N PRO A 28 -13.62 -18.51 -29.65
CA PRO A 28 -14.21 -19.23 -30.76
C PRO A 28 -15.69 -18.87 -30.91
N GLU A 29 -16.19 -18.71 -32.14
CA GLU A 29 -17.61 -18.47 -32.42
C GLU A 29 -18.43 -19.76 -32.59
N LYS A 30 -19.71 -19.67 -32.18
CA LYS A 30 -20.91 -20.28 -32.80
C LYS A 30 -20.88 -21.77 -33.19
N GLY A 31 -21.72 -22.55 -32.48
CA GLY A 31 -22.34 -23.78 -32.98
C GLY A 31 -23.78 -23.88 -32.47
N VAL A 32 -24.75 -24.13 -33.36
CA VAL A 32 -26.19 -24.17 -33.05
C VAL A 32 -26.77 -25.51 -33.51
N LEU A 33 -27.55 -26.21 -32.68
CA LEU A 33 -28.81 -26.88 -33.09
C LEU A 33 -29.62 -27.54 -31.95
N LYS A 34 -30.92 -27.60 -32.22
CA LYS A 34 -32.11 -27.94 -31.43
C LYS A 34 -32.19 -29.36 -30.82
N ASN A 35 -32.98 -29.45 -29.75
CA ASN A 35 -33.90 -30.51 -29.28
C ASN A 35 -33.99 -31.86 -30.04
N HIS A 36 -34.06 -32.98 -29.30
CA HIS A 36 -35.33 -33.71 -29.11
C HIS A 36 -35.30 -34.65 -27.87
N GLN A 37 -36.29 -35.55 -27.72
CA GLN A 37 -36.74 -36.19 -26.47
C GLN A 37 -36.55 -37.73 -26.46
N ASN A 38 -37.10 -38.38 -25.42
CA ASN A 38 -37.42 -39.82 -25.26
C ASN A 38 -36.22 -40.71 -24.82
N GLU A 39 -36.28 -41.41 -23.67
CA GLU A 39 -37.04 -42.64 -23.32
C GLU A 39 -36.49 -43.92 -24.01
N SER A 40 -36.49 -45.12 -23.40
CA SER A 40 -36.55 -45.57 -21.99
C SER A 40 -36.25 -47.10 -21.94
N GLN A 41 -36.22 -47.73 -20.75
CA GLN A 41 -36.18 -49.20 -20.49
C GLN A 41 -34.83 -49.90 -20.79
N ASN A 42 -34.18 -50.57 -19.80
CA ASN A 42 -34.44 -51.89 -19.17
C ASN A 42 -34.24 -53.06 -20.16
N SER A 43 -33.57 -54.19 -19.86
CA SER A 43 -33.33 -54.97 -18.62
C SER A 43 -32.04 -55.83 -18.82
N THR A 44 -31.51 -56.76 -17.99
CA THR A 44 -31.46 -57.19 -16.55
C THR A 44 -30.26 -58.19 -16.43
N PHE A 45 -29.94 -59.02 -15.42
CA PHE A 45 -30.51 -59.49 -14.13
C PHE A 45 -29.32 -59.95 -13.21
N ASN A 46 -29.62 -60.46 -12.00
CA ASN A 46 -28.74 -61.14 -11.01
C ASN A 46 -27.79 -60.22 -10.21
N ASP A 47 -27.97 -59.97 -8.91
CA ASP A 47 -28.04 -60.86 -7.70
C ASP A 47 -26.66 -61.41 -7.28
N GLN A 48 -26.20 -61.31 -6.02
CA GLN A 48 -26.90 -61.21 -4.73
C GLN A 48 -26.21 -60.30 -3.66
N ASN A 49 -26.89 -60.15 -2.51
CA ASN A 49 -26.35 -59.82 -1.16
C ASN A 49 -25.93 -58.37 -0.85
N SER A 50 -26.95 -57.58 -0.49
CA SER A 50 -26.89 -56.44 0.44
C SER A 50 -26.76 -56.93 1.92
N PRO A 51 -26.53 -56.09 2.97
CA PRO A 51 -27.11 -54.74 3.13
C PRO A 51 -26.26 -53.63 3.82
N GLN A 52 -26.58 -52.36 3.47
CA GLN A 52 -26.74 -51.17 4.34
C GLN A 52 -25.57 -50.74 5.28
N LYS A 53 -25.19 -49.46 5.46
CA LYS A 53 -25.72 -48.10 5.17
C LYS A 53 -24.49 -47.16 4.99
N ASN A 54 -24.55 -45.95 4.44
CA ASN A 54 -25.64 -45.09 3.95
C ASN A 54 -25.11 -44.20 2.80
N THR A 55 -25.99 -43.70 1.93
CA THR A 55 -25.64 -42.83 0.79
C THR A 55 -25.43 -41.36 1.17
N PRO A 56 -24.69 -40.57 0.35
CA PRO A 56 -24.59 -39.12 0.51
C PRO A 56 -25.93 -38.42 0.20
N LYS A 57 -26.04 -37.15 0.61
CA LYS A 57 -27.13 -36.25 0.18
C LYS A 57 -26.60 -34.93 -0.36
N GLU A 58 -27.34 -34.42 -1.34
CA GLU A 58 -27.22 -33.07 -1.89
C GLU A 58 -27.43 -32.00 -0.82
N PHE A 59 -26.93 -30.79 -1.07
CA PHE A 59 -27.59 -29.58 -0.59
C PHE A 59 -27.83 -28.62 -1.74
N ARG A 60 -29.10 -28.21 -1.90
CA ARG A 60 -29.52 -27.16 -2.84
C ARG A 60 -29.33 -25.78 -2.21
N SER A 61 -29.29 -24.76 -3.07
CA SER A 61 -29.39 -23.35 -2.68
C SER A 61 -30.72 -23.02 -2.00
N SER A 62 -30.68 -22.16 -0.99
CA SER A 62 -31.82 -21.31 -0.63
C SER A 62 -31.33 -19.94 -0.18
N CYS A 63 -31.77 -18.87 -0.83
CA CYS A 63 -31.70 -17.52 -0.30
C CYS A 63 -32.78 -17.34 0.77
N ILE A 64 -32.45 -16.73 1.91
CA ILE A 64 -33.40 -16.22 2.90
C ILE A 64 -32.94 -14.83 3.31
N GLU A 65 -33.90 -13.94 3.61
CA GLU A 65 -33.70 -12.50 3.70
C GLU A 65 -33.29 -11.99 5.09
N LYS A 66 -32.77 -10.76 5.06
CA LYS A 66 -32.68 -9.74 6.12
C LYS A 66 -33.47 -10.02 7.41
N HIS A 67 -32.82 -9.88 8.56
CA HIS A 67 -33.43 -9.37 9.79
C HIS A 67 -32.48 -8.40 10.49
N CYS A 68 -32.97 -7.21 10.87
CA CYS A 68 -32.25 -6.23 11.68
C CYS A 68 -32.75 -6.31 13.13
N PRO A 69 -31.88 -6.26 14.16
CA PRO A 69 -32.31 -6.09 15.55
C PRO A 69 -32.51 -4.60 15.87
N SER A 70 -33.71 -4.22 16.29
CA SER A 70 -34.04 -2.84 16.68
C SER A 70 -34.04 -2.64 18.20
N LYS A 71 -33.39 -1.56 18.66
CA LYS A 71 -33.68 -0.77 19.89
C LYS A 71 -34.09 -1.55 21.17
N HIS A 72 -33.13 -1.71 22.09
CA HIS A 72 -33.30 -1.40 23.52
C HIS A 72 -31.97 -0.76 24.00
N SER A 73 -31.91 0.42 24.64
CA SER A 73 -32.63 0.94 25.82
C SER A 73 -32.02 0.48 27.16
N LEU A 74 -30.86 1.04 27.52
CA LEU A 74 -30.38 1.16 28.91
C LEU A 74 -29.82 2.56 29.16
N ASN A 75 -29.83 2.99 30.43
CA ASN A 75 -29.77 4.40 30.82
C ASN A 75 -28.35 4.94 31.06
N ALA A 76 -28.16 6.23 30.81
CA ALA A 76 -27.02 7.00 31.30
C ALA A 76 -27.40 7.80 32.56
N PRO A 77 -26.53 7.93 33.58
CA PRO A 77 -26.71 8.88 34.67
C PRO A 77 -26.33 10.30 34.23
N SER A 78 -27.22 11.27 34.45
CA SER A 78 -26.97 12.70 34.19
C SER A 78 -26.26 13.39 35.36
N ILE A 79 -25.26 14.23 35.08
CA ILE A 79 -24.78 15.27 36.01
C ILE A 79 -24.71 16.59 35.23
N THR A 80 -25.30 17.65 35.80
CA THR A 80 -25.31 19.02 35.26
C THR A 80 -24.48 19.96 36.13
N PRO A 81 -24.00 21.12 35.61
CA PRO A 81 -22.89 21.85 36.21
C PRO A 81 -23.28 23.07 37.06
N SER A 82 -22.43 23.39 38.03
CA SER A 82 -22.27 24.68 38.71
C SER A 82 -20.93 24.66 39.48
N GLU A 83 -20.28 25.77 39.88
CA GLU A 83 -20.22 27.13 39.35
C GLU A 83 -18.88 27.78 39.79
N LEU A 84 -18.65 28.99 39.30
CA LEU A 84 -17.48 29.87 39.47
C LEU A 84 -16.79 30.03 40.86
N GLN A 85 -15.56 30.55 40.76
CA GLN A 85 -14.89 31.56 41.62
C GLN A 85 -13.92 31.16 42.77
N SER A 86 -12.63 31.42 42.48
CA SER A 86 -11.62 32.14 43.30
C SER A 86 -11.31 31.72 44.73
N SER A 87 -10.03 31.43 44.98
CA SER A 87 -9.25 32.16 46.00
C SER A 87 -7.72 32.00 45.86
N SER A 88 -7.01 33.09 46.15
CA SER A 88 -5.64 33.16 46.66
C SER A 88 -5.69 34.22 47.77
N PRO A 89 -4.96 34.07 48.89
CA PRO A 89 -3.51 34.30 48.94
C PRO A 89 -2.80 33.11 49.68
N ASP A 90 -1.57 33.13 50.19
CA ASP A 90 -0.70 34.26 50.59
C ASP A 90 0.81 33.90 50.58
N SER A 91 1.61 34.88 50.98
CA SER A 91 3.05 35.05 50.82
C SER A 91 3.89 34.61 52.04
N LYS A 92 5.17 34.28 51.80
CA LYS A 92 6.33 34.77 52.59
C LYS A 92 7.69 34.40 51.98
N SER A 93 8.74 35.04 52.50
CA SER A 93 10.06 35.19 51.87
C SER A 93 11.22 34.72 52.77
N SER A 94 12.37 34.38 52.18
CA SER A 94 13.70 34.64 52.78
C SER A 94 14.83 34.57 51.74
N ASN A 95 15.96 35.25 52.02
CA ASN A 95 17.12 35.39 51.14
C ASN A 95 18.28 34.47 51.57
N SER A 96 19.21 34.11 50.68
CA SER A 96 20.59 34.65 50.74
C SER A 96 21.60 34.10 49.69
N ASN A 97 22.47 35.03 49.31
CA ASN A 97 23.63 35.04 48.41
C ASN A 97 24.66 33.89 48.52
N HIS A 98 25.28 33.53 47.38
CA HIS A 98 26.73 33.71 47.03
C HIS A 98 27.13 32.71 45.91
N SER A 99 27.36 33.10 44.65
CA SER A 99 28.42 33.96 44.04
C SER A 99 29.71 33.20 43.66
N SER A 100 30.02 33.17 42.36
CA SER A 100 31.24 32.59 41.75
C SER A 100 32.50 33.45 41.99
N PRO A 101 33.70 32.88 41.75
CA PRO A 101 34.86 33.62 41.23
C PRO A 101 34.89 33.61 39.69
N ASN A 102 35.81 34.39 39.10
CA ASN A 102 35.90 34.69 37.67
C ASN A 102 37.39 34.76 37.22
N GLU A 103 37.66 35.24 35.99
CA GLU A 103 38.96 35.74 35.46
C GLU A 103 39.99 34.71 34.90
N SER A 104 40.78 35.03 33.85
CA SER A 104 40.68 36.10 32.82
C SER A 104 41.59 35.86 31.57
N ARG A 105 41.28 36.57 30.45
CA ARG A 105 42.13 37.25 29.41
C ARG A 105 43.53 36.72 29.03
N SER A 106 44.10 36.89 27.82
CA SER A 106 43.86 37.68 26.56
C SER A 106 44.92 37.21 25.50
N ASP A 107 45.04 37.59 24.21
CA ASP A 107 44.38 38.46 23.19
C ASP A 107 44.80 37.92 21.77
N GLY A 108 44.63 38.52 20.57
CA GLY A 108 44.10 39.80 20.08
C GLY A 108 45.02 40.51 19.05
N THR A 109 44.59 40.74 17.79
CA THR A 109 45.23 41.68 16.81
C THR A 109 44.40 41.92 15.52
N HIS A 110 44.62 43.07 14.85
CA HIS A 110 43.93 43.53 13.61
C HIS A 110 44.84 43.56 12.36
N LYS A 111 44.24 43.48 11.15
CA LYS A 111 44.59 44.15 9.84
C LYS A 111 43.84 43.45 8.67
N ASN A 112 43.63 44.04 7.47
CA ASN A 112 43.26 45.40 7.04
C ASN A 112 42.81 45.33 5.55
N TYR A 113 41.92 46.23 5.10
CA TYR A 113 41.58 46.40 3.67
C TYR A 113 42.70 47.14 2.90
N PRO A 114 42.76 47.00 1.56
CA PRO A 114 42.09 47.99 0.69
C PRO A 114 41.27 47.35 -0.45
N GLY A 115 40.38 48.12 -1.07
CA GLY A 115 39.65 47.75 -2.30
C GLY A 115 40.02 48.63 -3.50
N ASN A 116 39.41 48.36 -4.66
CA ASN A 116 39.34 49.32 -5.76
C ASN A 116 38.03 49.14 -6.55
N THR A 117 37.65 50.16 -7.33
CA THR A 117 36.32 50.33 -7.92
C THR A 117 36.27 50.02 -9.41
N ASN A 118 35.11 49.50 -9.88
CA ASN A 118 34.43 49.79 -11.15
C ASN A 118 33.23 48.81 -11.28
N GLY A 119 32.04 49.19 -11.76
CA GLY A 119 31.61 50.52 -12.22
C GLY A 119 30.71 50.45 -13.44
N ASN A 120 29.43 50.05 -13.28
CA ASN A 120 28.37 50.36 -14.24
C ASN A 120 26.99 50.17 -13.61
N GLU A 121 26.12 51.16 -13.77
CA GLU A 121 24.78 51.22 -13.16
C GLU A 121 23.69 50.78 -14.14
N ARG A 122 22.55 50.27 -13.62
CA ARG A 122 21.23 50.74 -14.09
C ARG A 122 20.06 50.43 -13.14
N LYS A 123 19.85 51.37 -12.21
CA LYS A 123 18.54 51.87 -11.74
C LYS A 123 17.47 50.82 -11.39
N GLU A 124 17.45 50.43 -10.12
CA GLU A 124 16.16 50.32 -9.42
C GLU A 124 15.69 51.72 -9.01
N LYS A 125 14.38 51.88 -8.80
CA LYS A 125 13.74 53.13 -8.39
C LYS A 125 12.99 52.87 -7.09
N GLU A 126 13.45 53.45 -5.99
CA GLU A 126 12.66 53.50 -4.76
C GLU A 126 11.39 54.34 -5.00
N LEU A 127 10.27 53.84 -4.50
CA LEU A 127 9.04 54.60 -4.31
C LEU A 127 8.54 54.29 -2.90
N ASN A 128 8.60 55.30 -2.03
CA ASN A 128 8.06 55.20 -0.68
C ASN A 128 6.55 55.19 -0.74
N GLU A 129 5.91 54.06 -0.44
CA GLU A 129 4.52 54.01 -0.03
C GLU A 129 4.41 53.44 1.39
N SER A 130 3.61 54.10 2.22
CA SER A 130 3.45 53.80 3.63
C SER A 130 2.58 52.56 3.84
N PHE A 131 3.06 51.60 4.63
CA PHE A 131 2.24 50.49 5.14
C PHE A 131 0.99 51.03 5.86
N PRO A 132 -0.23 50.63 5.47
CA PRO A 132 -1.44 50.93 6.23
C PRO A 132 -1.38 50.26 7.61
N SER A 133 -1.82 50.97 8.64
CA SER A 133 -2.04 50.38 9.96
C SER A 133 -3.13 49.30 9.90
N GLU A 134 -2.94 48.19 10.61
CA GLU A 134 -3.91 47.09 10.70
C GLU A 134 -5.29 47.61 11.15
N THR A 135 -6.27 47.59 10.25
CA THR A 135 -7.65 47.87 10.59
C THR A 135 -8.24 46.66 11.30
N HIS A 136 -8.54 46.78 12.60
CA HIS A 136 -9.28 45.76 13.33
C HIS A 136 -10.63 45.46 12.66
N THR A 137 -10.73 44.35 11.94
CA THR A 137 -12.02 43.79 11.50
C THR A 137 -12.88 43.55 12.72
N SER A 138 -14.10 44.11 12.74
CA SER A 138 -15.00 43.91 13.86
C SER A 138 -15.42 42.44 13.92
N ARG A 139 -15.70 41.96 15.14
CA ARG A 139 -16.28 40.63 15.37
C ARG A 139 -17.56 40.44 14.54
N THR A 140 -18.34 41.51 14.39
CA THR A 140 -19.55 41.57 13.55
C THR A 140 -19.31 41.32 12.06
N ASP A 141 -18.11 41.59 11.54
CA ASP A 141 -17.78 41.40 10.12
C ASP A 141 -17.31 39.97 9.86
N ILE A 142 -16.64 39.35 10.83
CA ILE A 142 -16.35 37.92 10.86
C ILE A 142 -17.67 37.13 10.99
N ASP A 143 -18.55 37.52 11.91
CA ASP A 143 -19.87 36.90 12.08
C ASP A 143 -20.78 37.09 10.85
N ARG A 144 -20.69 38.23 10.15
CA ARG A 144 -21.36 38.44 8.85
C ARG A 144 -20.81 37.51 7.78
N SER A 145 -19.48 37.44 7.63
CA SER A 145 -18.81 36.56 6.65
C SER A 145 -19.12 35.08 6.92
N LEU A 146 -19.19 34.67 8.18
CA LEU A 146 -19.58 33.31 8.57
C LEU A 146 -21.05 33.01 8.29
N ASN A 147 -21.94 33.99 8.43
CA ASN A 147 -23.35 33.81 8.08
C ASN A 147 -23.58 33.88 6.56
N GLU A 148 -22.86 34.71 5.81
CA GLU A 148 -22.88 34.69 4.35
C GLU A 148 -22.36 33.35 3.82
N TYR A 149 -21.25 32.83 4.36
CA TYR A 149 -20.73 31.50 4.02
C TYR A 149 -21.73 30.38 4.35
N LYS A 150 -22.34 30.40 5.54
CA LYS A 150 -23.43 29.47 5.91
C LYS A 150 -24.63 29.58 4.98
N ASN A 151 -25.00 30.78 4.55
CA ASN A 151 -26.15 30.99 3.67
C ASN A 151 -25.85 30.52 2.23
N THR A 152 -24.64 30.72 1.71
CA THR A 152 -24.20 30.09 0.45
C THR A 152 -24.09 28.56 0.53
N CYS A 153 -24.03 28.00 1.75
CA CYS A 153 -24.13 26.57 2.00
C CYS A 153 -25.52 26.13 2.53
N SER A 154 -26.50 27.03 2.63
CA SER A 154 -27.88 26.69 3.04
C SER A 154 -28.83 26.56 1.85
N ASP A 155 -28.44 27.03 0.67
CA ASP A 155 -28.97 26.52 -0.62
C ASP A 155 -28.39 25.12 -0.92
N TYR A 156 -28.24 24.28 0.11
CA TYR A 156 -28.01 22.85 -0.05
C TYR A 156 -29.35 22.22 -0.44
N ASP A 157 -29.55 22.16 -1.76
CA ASP A 157 -30.78 21.73 -2.40
C ASP A 157 -31.25 20.35 -1.90
N ASP A 158 -32.40 20.29 -1.22
CA ASP A 158 -33.03 19.06 -0.71
C ASP A 158 -33.28 18.01 -1.82
N ARG A 159 -33.16 18.38 -3.11
CA ARG A 159 -33.18 17.44 -4.24
C ARG A 159 -31.92 16.57 -4.35
N ILE A 160 -30.84 16.87 -3.62
CA ILE A 160 -29.63 16.04 -3.56
C ILE A 160 -29.91 14.67 -2.93
N ASP A 161 -30.89 14.56 -2.03
CA ASP A 161 -31.35 13.29 -1.43
C ASP A 161 -32.11 12.37 -2.44
N GLN A 162 -32.20 12.77 -3.72
CA GLN A 162 -32.66 11.92 -4.83
C GLN A 162 -31.60 11.72 -5.94
N LEU A 163 -30.32 11.97 -5.66
CA LEU A 163 -29.25 11.40 -6.47
C LEU A 163 -29.20 9.88 -6.24
N ASP A 164 -29.62 9.11 -7.25
CA ASP A 164 -29.43 7.65 -7.30
C ASP A 164 -27.98 7.30 -6.90
N TYR A 165 -27.80 6.70 -5.72
CA TYR A 165 -26.48 6.42 -5.16
C TYR A 165 -25.83 5.25 -5.92
N ILE A 166 -25.25 5.57 -7.08
CA ILE A 166 -24.50 4.64 -7.91
C ILE A 166 -23.14 4.36 -7.28
N THR A 167 -22.75 3.09 -7.26
CA THR A 167 -21.41 2.69 -6.82
C THR A 167 -20.34 3.23 -7.78
N PRO A 168 -19.07 3.37 -7.35
CA PRO A 168 -17.98 3.73 -8.25
C PRO A 168 -17.81 2.80 -9.46
N ALA A 169 -18.22 1.53 -9.32
CA ALA A 169 -18.25 0.55 -10.41
C ALA A 169 -19.35 0.88 -11.43
N GLU A 170 -20.57 1.17 -11.00
CA GLU A 170 -21.66 1.59 -11.88
C GLU A 170 -21.39 2.96 -12.52
N TYR A 171 -20.73 3.88 -11.81
CA TYR A 171 -20.26 5.13 -12.39
C TYR A 171 -19.24 4.89 -13.51
N MET A 172 -18.23 4.05 -13.28
CA MET A 172 -17.23 3.68 -14.29
C MET A 172 -17.88 3.03 -15.52
N ASP A 173 -18.83 2.12 -15.30
CA ASP A 173 -19.57 1.44 -16.37
C ASP A 173 -20.42 2.42 -17.19
N LYS A 174 -21.18 3.31 -16.53
CA LYS A 174 -21.99 4.37 -17.18
C LYS A 174 -21.12 5.40 -17.90
N PHE A 175 -19.97 5.79 -17.33
CA PHE A 175 -19.01 6.72 -17.94
C PHE A 175 -18.45 6.15 -19.25
N LEU A 176 -17.94 4.92 -19.22
CA LEU A 176 -17.41 4.27 -20.42
C LEU A 176 -18.50 4.05 -21.47
N ALA A 177 -19.72 3.68 -21.06
CA ALA A 177 -20.88 3.54 -21.95
C ALA A 177 -21.32 4.86 -22.62
N SER A 178 -21.05 6.01 -21.99
CA SER A 178 -21.45 7.34 -22.47
C SER A 178 -20.47 7.94 -23.49
N GLY A 179 -19.71 7.10 -24.20
CA GLY A 179 -18.62 7.50 -25.11
C GLY A 179 -17.23 7.56 -24.46
N GLY A 180 -17.11 7.32 -23.15
CA GLY A 180 -15.82 7.26 -22.46
C GLY A 180 -14.89 6.21 -23.07
N SER A 181 -15.42 5.07 -23.53
CA SER A 181 -14.65 4.02 -24.21
C SER A 181 -14.07 4.43 -25.58
N ASP A 182 -14.53 5.53 -26.17
CA ASP A 182 -14.09 5.95 -27.51
C ASP A 182 -12.99 7.03 -27.45
N VAL A 183 -12.71 7.58 -26.26
CA VAL A 183 -11.82 8.74 -26.08
C VAL A 183 -10.68 8.54 -25.08
N VAL A 184 -10.78 7.63 -24.10
CA VAL A 184 -9.73 7.49 -23.07
C VAL A 184 -8.55 6.62 -23.51
N ASN A 185 -7.32 7.10 -23.28
CA ASN A 185 -6.10 6.33 -23.58
C ASN A 185 -5.74 5.31 -22.48
N ALA A 186 -6.27 5.49 -21.27
CA ALA A 186 -6.12 4.61 -20.12
C ALA A 186 -7.39 4.68 -19.26
N VAL A 187 -7.74 3.59 -18.56
CA VAL A 187 -8.83 3.61 -17.58
C VAL A 187 -8.25 3.63 -16.17
N SER A 188 -8.38 4.77 -15.49
CA SER A 188 -7.86 4.98 -14.14
C SER A 188 -8.95 4.84 -13.07
N PHE A 189 -8.65 4.14 -11.98
CA PHE A 189 -9.44 4.17 -10.75
C PHE A 189 -8.55 4.45 -9.53
N HIS A 190 -9.14 4.90 -8.43
CA HIS A 190 -8.43 5.20 -7.19
C HIS A 190 -8.62 4.04 -6.19
N GLN A 191 -7.62 3.73 -5.38
CA GLN A 191 -7.75 2.68 -4.35
C GLN A 191 -7.03 3.01 -3.05
N TYR A 192 -7.71 2.78 -1.94
CA TYR A 192 -7.17 2.74 -0.59
C TYR A 192 -7.69 1.49 0.11
N TYR A 193 -6.92 0.95 1.05
CA TYR A 193 -7.31 -0.25 1.79
C TYR A 193 -8.11 0.07 3.06
N LEU A 194 -7.75 1.18 3.74
CA LEU A 194 -8.13 1.46 5.13
C LEU A 194 -8.65 2.90 5.30
N ASP A 195 -9.26 3.14 6.46
CA ASP A 195 -9.70 4.44 6.97
C ASP A 195 -9.09 4.75 8.35
N HIS A 196 -9.45 5.90 8.93
CA HIS A 196 -8.97 6.33 10.25
C HIS A 196 -9.56 5.51 11.43
N ASN A 197 -10.59 4.69 11.19
CA ASN A 197 -11.18 3.80 12.19
C ASN A 197 -10.60 2.37 12.13
N SER A 198 -9.81 2.08 11.09
CA SER A 198 -9.30 0.74 10.79
C SER A 198 -8.27 0.27 11.81
N SER A 199 -8.37 -1.01 12.18
CA SER A 199 -7.44 -1.64 13.13
C SER A 199 -6.00 -1.62 12.60
N PHE A 200 -5.04 -1.40 13.52
CA PHE A 200 -3.61 -1.58 13.27
C PHE A 200 -3.28 -2.95 12.64
N LEU A 201 -4.00 -4.01 13.02
CA LEU A 201 -3.78 -5.35 12.48
C LEU A 201 -4.17 -5.48 11.00
N SER A 202 -5.04 -4.61 10.48
CA SER A 202 -5.48 -4.63 9.08
C SER A 202 -4.35 -4.29 8.10
N TYR A 203 -3.30 -3.58 8.53
CA TYR A 203 -2.08 -3.35 7.73
C TYR A 203 -1.35 -4.65 7.33
N PHE A 204 -1.68 -5.77 7.99
CA PHE A 204 -1.03 -7.07 7.82
C PHE A 204 -2.01 -8.18 7.42
N SER A 205 -3.31 -7.88 7.32
CA SER A 205 -4.36 -8.88 7.15
C SER A 205 -4.43 -9.40 5.71
N PRO A 206 -4.42 -10.73 5.50
CA PRO A 206 -4.69 -11.34 4.20
C PRO A 206 -6.02 -10.89 3.58
N GLU A 207 -7.05 -10.66 4.39
CA GLU A 207 -8.35 -10.16 3.93
C GLU A 207 -8.24 -8.73 3.35
N THR A 208 -7.48 -7.86 4.01
CA THR A 208 -7.21 -6.50 3.53
C THR A 208 -6.47 -6.51 2.20
N PHE A 209 -5.44 -7.35 2.05
CA PHE A 209 -4.73 -7.51 0.77
C PHE A 209 -5.67 -7.97 -0.38
N GLU A 210 -6.57 -8.92 -0.11
CA GLU A 210 -7.48 -9.46 -1.12
C GLU A 210 -8.58 -8.48 -1.59
N SER A 211 -8.88 -7.43 -0.81
CA SER A 211 -9.81 -6.36 -1.24
C SER A 211 -9.38 -5.70 -2.57
N LEU A 212 -8.07 -5.55 -2.80
CA LEU A 212 -7.52 -5.01 -4.04
C LEU A 212 -7.74 -5.97 -5.23
N ARG A 213 -7.69 -7.30 -5.02
CA ARG A 213 -8.02 -8.27 -6.09
C ARG A 213 -9.45 -8.10 -6.54
N TRP A 214 -10.39 -7.98 -5.60
CA TRP A 214 -11.80 -7.79 -5.93
C TRP A 214 -12.02 -6.52 -6.78
N GLN A 215 -11.46 -5.40 -6.35
CA GLN A 215 -11.59 -4.12 -7.08
C GLN A 215 -10.95 -4.17 -8.48
N ILE A 216 -9.73 -4.72 -8.61
CA ILE A 216 -9.08 -4.89 -9.92
C ILE A 216 -9.93 -5.79 -10.83
N ASN A 217 -10.46 -6.90 -10.33
CA ASN A 217 -11.29 -7.81 -11.12
C ASN A 217 -12.56 -7.11 -11.62
N THR A 218 -13.29 -6.40 -10.75
CA THR A 218 -14.51 -5.66 -11.13
C THR A 218 -14.24 -4.61 -12.21
N ILE A 219 -13.18 -3.80 -12.08
CA ILE A 219 -12.81 -2.82 -13.10
C ILE A 219 -12.34 -3.51 -14.39
N THR A 220 -11.63 -4.63 -14.30
CA THR A 220 -11.17 -5.41 -15.46
C THR A 220 -12.32 -6.05 -16.25
N GLU A 221 -13.40 -6.45 -15.57
CA GLU A 221 -14.63 -6.93 -16.19
C GLU A 221 -15.36 -5.79 -16.92
N ILE A 222 -15.58 -4.64 -16.25
CA ILE A 222 -16.22 -3.47 -16.85
C ILE A 222 -15.45 -3.00 -18.10
N VAL A 223 -14.13 -2.83 -18.00
CA VAL A 223 -13.26 -2.47 -19.14
C VAL A 223 -13.27 -3.55 -20.22
N THR A 224 -13.35 -4.84 -19.84
CA THR A 224 -13.47 -5.93 -20.81
C THR A 224 -14.76 -5.87 -21.62
N ASN A 225 -15.87 -5.56 -20.98
CA ASN A 225 -17.20 -5.52 -21.60
C ASN A 225 -17.38 -4.24 -22.42
N ARG A 226 -16.93 -3.09 -21.90
CA ARG A 226 -17.08 -1.78 -22.56
C ARG A 226 -16.16 -1.60 -23.78
N PHE A 227 -14.98 -2.21 -23.76
CA PHE A 227 -14.04 -2.20 -24.91
C PHE A 227 -14.12 -3.48 -25.76
N ALA A 228 -15.24 -4.22 -25.72
CA ALA A 228 -15.39 -5.49 -26.45
C ALA A 228 -15.38 -5.32 -27.98
N ASN A 229 -15.76 -4.15 -28.49
CA ASN A 229 -15.78 -3.82 -29.92
C ASN A 229 -14.51 -3.10 -30.41
N HIS A 230 -13.57 -2.78 -29.52
CA HIS A 230 -12.38 -2.00 -29.83
C HIS A 230 -11.19 -2.90 -30.15
N VAL A 231 -10.41 -2.55 -31.18
CA VAL A 231 -9.25 -3.33 -31.67
C VAL A 231 -8.21 -3.59 -30.55
N GLN A 232 -8.10 -2.66 -29.60
CA GLN A 232 -7.26 -2.78 -28.42
C GLN A 232 -7.97 -2.20 -27.20
N LYS A 233 -8.04 -2.98 -26.11
CA LYS A 233 -8.40 -2.48 -24.78
C LYS A 233 -7.28 -1.56 -24.27
N PRO A 234 -7.61 -0.43 -23.62
CA PRO A 234 -6.62 0.44 -23.00
C PRO A 234 -5.99 -0.24 -21.76
N PRO A 235 -4.81 0.21 -21.32
CA PRO A 235 -4.27 -0.16 -20.02
C PRO A 235 -5.19 0.32 -18.88
N ILE A 236 -5.24 -0.46 -17.80
CA ILE A 236 -5.93 -0.09 -16.55
C ILE A 236 -4.87 0.41 -15.56
N TRP A 237 -5.11 1.56 -14.94
CA TRP A 237 -4.20 2.23 -14.02
C TRP A 237 -4.82 2.38 -12.63
N LEU A 238 -4.01 2.22 -11.59
CA LEU A 238 -4.30 2.85 -10.29
C LEU A 238 -3.85 4.31 -10.38
N GLY A 239 -4.79 5.21 -10.67
CA GLY A 239 -4.53 6.63 -10.96
C GLY A 239 -4.13 7.45 -9.73
N GLU A 240 -4.52 6.99 -8.54
CA GLU A 240 -4.13 7.51 -7.24
C GLU A 240 -4.30 6.37 -6.23
N THR A 241 -3.28 6.07 -5.42
CA THR A 241 -3.41 4.97 -4.47
C THR A 241 -2.51 5.06 -3.24
N GLY A 242 -3.06 4.72 -2.07
CA GLY A 242 -2.35 4.74 -0.78
C GLY A 242 -2.80 3.61 0.16
N SER A 243 -2.30 3.59 1.39
CA SER A 243 -2.71 2.62 2.41
C SER A 243 -4.04 3.00 3.06
N CYS A 244 -4.15 4.25 3.56
CA CYS A 244 -5.34 4.78 4.24
C CYS A 244 -5.85 6.07 3.58
N VAL A 245 -7.18 6.28 3.56
CA VAL A 245 -7.83 7.50 3.02
C VAL A 245 -7.56 8.76 3.88
N GLY A 246 -8.00 9.93 3.41
CA GLY A 246 -8.08 11.15 4.23
C GLY A 246 -6.72 11.60 4.77
N GLY A 247 -5.68 11.59 3.93
CA GLY A 247 -4.30 11.94 4.32
C GLY A 247 -3.55 10.87 5.11
N GLY A 248 -4.19 9.76 5.49
CA GLY A 248 -3.61 8.69 6.30
C GLY A 248 -3.40 9.04 7.78
N VAL A 249 -3.01 8.05 8.57
CA VAL A 249 -2.88 8.12 10.03
C VAL A 249 -1.44 8.48 10.43
N PRO A 250 -1.23 9.54 11.26
CA PRO A 250 0.11 9.91 11.74
C PRO A 250 0.80 8.82 12.55
N ASN A 251 2.12 8.66 12.40
CA ASN A 251 2.95 7.66 13.08
C ASN A 251 2.51 6.20 12.81
N LEU A 252 1.92 5.94 11.63
CA LEU A 252 1.47 4.62 11.22
C LEU A 252 1.53 4.46 9.69
N THR A 253 0.85 5.34 8.95
CA THR A 253 0.78 5.30 7.49
C THR A 253 2.13 5.69 6.84
N ASP A 254 3.02 6.33 7.61
CA ASP A 254 4.37 6.78 7.28
C ASP A 254 5.47 5.85 7.83
N THR A 255 5.09 4.65 8.28
CA THR A 255 5.98 3.69 8.98
C THR A 255 6.10 2.35 8.23
N PHE A 256 6.98 1.46 8.69
CA PHE A 256 7.19 0.14 8.08
C PHE A 256 5.91 -0.74 8.05
N ALA A 257 4.92 -0.46 8.90
CA ALA A 257 3.61 -1.10 8.85
C ALA A 257 2.86 -0.84 7.54
N ALA A 258 2.98 0.37 6.96
CA ALA A 258 2.39 0.70 5.66
C ALA A 258 3.03 -0.06 4.50
N SER A 259 4.30 -0.42 4.63
CA SER A 259 5.09 -1.09 3.59
C SER A 259 4.58 -2.47 3.19
N PHE A 260 3.79 -3.14 4.05
CA PHE A 260 3.14 -4.41 3.73
C PHE A 260 2.02 -4.21 2.69
N LEU A 261 1.15 -3.23 2.90
CA LEU A 261 0.11 -2.83 1.94
C LEU A 261 0.74 -2.30 0.64
N TRP A 262 1.86 -1.60 0.70
CA TRP A 262 2.54 -1.10 -0.50
C TRP A 262 3.22 -2.21 -1.31
N MET A 263 3.89 -3.16 -0.64
CA MET A 263 4.52 -4.32 -1.28
C MET A 263 3.48 -5.25 -1.93
N ASP A 264 2.39 -5.57 -1.21
CA ASP A 264 1.26 -6.34 -1.76
C ASP A 264 0.70 -5.67 -3.01
N LYS A 265 0.42 -4.36 -2.92
CA LYS A 265 -0.17 -3.59 -4.01
C LYS A 265 0.66 -3.63 -5.28
N LEU A 266 1.96 -3.38 -5.20
CA LEU A 266 2.86 -3.39 -6.35
C LEU A 266 2.89 -4.77 -7.04
N GLY A 267 2.96 -5.85 -6.27
CA GLY A 267 2.97 -7.21 -6.81
C GLY A 267 1.62 -7.68 -7.35
N LEU A 268 0.54 -7.42 -6.61
CA LEU A 268 -0.82 -7.84 -6.96
C LEU A 268 -1.37 -7.06 -8.16
N SER A 269 -1.08 -5.75 -8.24
CA SER A 269 -1.43 -4.91 -9.39
C SER A 269 -0.78 -5.44 -10.67
N ALA A 270 0.54 -5.67 -10.66
CA ALA A 270 1.26 -6.21 -11.80
C ALA A 270 0.77 -7.61 -12.21
N ARG A 271 0.57 -8.52 -11.23
CA ARG A 271 0.05 -9.87 -11.45
C ARG A 271 -1.36 -9.91 -12.06
N LEU A 272 -2.16 -8.86 -11.85
CA LEU A 272 -3.52 -8.73 -12.38
C LEU A 272 -3.61 -7.77 -13.59
N GLY A 273 -2.48 -7.33 -14.16
CA GLY A 273 -2.44 -6.57 -15.41
C GLY A 273 -2.63 -5.05 -15.28
N ILE A 274 -2.68 -4.50 -14.06
CA ILE A 274 -2.62 -3.05 -13.84
C ILE A 274 -1.28 -2.53 -14.34
N SER A 275 -1.31 -1.62 -15.31
CA SER A 275 -0.12 -1.21 -16.08
C SER A 275 0.67 -0.07 -15.43
N VAL A 276 0.01 0.74 -14.59
CA VAL A 276 0.61 1.86 -13.86
C VAL A 276 0.00 1.94 -12.46
N VAL A 277 0.83 2.22 -11.45
CA VAL A 277 0.43 2.41 -10.05
C VAL A 277 0.97 3.75 -9.56
N ILE A 278 0.10 4.74 -9.39
CA ILE A 278 0.46 6.10 -8.99
C ILE A 278 0.29 6.25 -7.47
N ARG A 279 1.41 6.27 -6.74
CA ARG A 279 1.43 6.42 -5.28
C ARG A 279 0.94 7.80 -4.86
N GLN A 280 -0.13 7.84 -4.06
CA GLN A 280 -0.46 8.99 -3.25
C GLN A 280 0.28 8.88 -1.90
N SER A 281 1.22 9.77 -1.57
CA SER A 281 1.82 10.81 -2.42
C SER A 281 3.35 10.79 -2.32
N LEU A 282 4.04 11.67 -3.05
CA LEU A 282 5.48 11.87 -2.85
C LEU A 282 5.76 12.55 -1.50
N GLU A 283 5.19 13.73 -1.24
CA GLU A 283 5.64 14.63 -0.16
C GLU A 283 4.53 15.06 0.83
N ILE A 284 3.25 14.84 0.52
CA ILE A 284 2.11 15.38 1.28
C ILE A 284 1.32 14.26 1.99
N GLY A 285 0.93 14.51 3.24
CA GLY A 285 0.12 13.61 4.06
C GLY A 285 0.93 12.50 4.73
N ASN A 286 0.30 11.77 5.66
CA ASN A 286 0.95 10.67 6.39
C ASN A 286 1.16 9.42 5.53
N TYR A 287 0.68 9.38 4.28
CA TYR A 287 1.03 8.35 3.28
C TYR A 287 2.20 8.74 2.37
N SER A 288 2.86 9.87 2.61
CA SER A 288 3.96 10.39 1.79
C SER A 288 5.16 9.44 1.76
N LEU A 289 5.85 9.39 0.62
CA LEU A 289 7.12 8.68 0.49
C LEU A 289 8.26 9.42 1.21
N THR A 290 8.23 10.75 1.28
CA THR A 290 9.15 11.57 2.10
C THR A 290 8.40 12.34 3.18
N ASP A 291 8.97 12.42 4.36
CA ASP A 291 8.46 13.22 5.48
C ASP A 291 8.22 14.69 5.08
N VAL A 292 7.01 15.19 5.35
CA VAL A 292 6.48 16.47 4.84
C VAL A 292 7.34 17.69 5.26
N THR A 293 8.04 17.60 6.38
CA THR A 293 8.82 18.72 6.95
C THR A 293 10.31 18.61 6.68
N THR A 294 10.85 17.40 6.70
CA THR A 294 12.30 17.15 6.60
C THR A 294 12.76 16.62 5.25
N LEU A 295 11.83 16.24 4.37
CA LEU A 295 12.06 15.50 3.12
C LEU A 295 12.81 14.16 3.30
N THR A 296 12.92 13.66 4.54
CA THR A 296 13.56 12.37 4.85
C THR A 296 12.73 11.22 4.27
N PRO A 297 13.33 10.27 3.52
CA PRO A 297 12.62 9.10 3.01
C PRO A 297 11.97 8.23 4.10
N ASN A 298 10.63 8.14 4.09
CA ASN A 298 9.87 7.17 4.88
C ASN A 298 10.12 5.74 4.31
N PRO A 299 9.83 4.65 5.06
CA PRO A 299 10.07 3.26 4.63
C PRO A 299 9.60 2.91 3.21
N ASP A 300 8.43 3.38 2.80
CA ASP A 300 7.86 3.10 1.47
C ASP A 300 8.68 3.66 0.29
N TRP A 301 9.45 4.72 0.50
CA TRP A 301 10.38 5.25 -0.51
C TRP A 301 11.50 4.24 -0.78
N TRP A 302 12.04 3.62 0.26
CA TRP A 302 13.06 2.57 0.15
C TRP A 302 12.52 1.31 -0.53
N ILE A 303 11.27 0.91 -0.24
CA ILE A 303 10.59 -0.16 -0.98
C ILE A 303 10.48 0.21 -2.47
N SER A 304 10.05 1.43 -2.76
CA SER A 304 9.88 1.94 -4.13
C SER A 304 11.19 2.01 -4.91
N VAL A 305 12.29 2.39 -4.26
CA VAL A 305 13.63 2.41 -4.86
C VAL A 305 14.12 0.99 -5.14
N LEU A 306 14.00 0.04 -4.19
CA LEU A 306 14.41 -1.34 -4.43
C LEU A 306 13.58 -2.00 -5.54
N TYR A 307 12.26 -1.78 -5.55
CA TYR A 307 11.39 -2.20 -6.65
C TYR A 307 11.87 -1.62 -7.98
N LYS A 308 12.08 -0.30 -8.07
CA LYS A 308 12.54 0.39 -9.30
C LYS A 308 13.95 -0.03 -9.76
N ARG A 309 14.77 -0.61 -8.88
CA ARG A 309 16.13 -1.10 -9.20
C ARG A 309 16.19 -2.59 -9.56
N LEU A 310 15.24 -3.39 -9.08
CA LEU A 310 15.29 -4.86 -9.17
C LEU A 310 14.16 -5.46 -10.02
N VAL A 311 13.02 -4.80 -10.17
CA VAL A 311 11.80 -5.34 -10.80
C VAL A 311 11.62 -4.75 -12.20
N ASP A 312 11.61 -5.60 -13.22
CA ASP A 312 11.37 -5.25 -14.62
C ASP A 312 9.86 -5.31 -14.98
N THR A 313 9.46 -4.85 -16.17
CA THR A 313 8.05 -4.87 -16.61
C THR A 313 7.52 -6.26 -16.98
N ARG A 314 8.41 -7.25 -17.14
CA ARG A 314 8.07 -8.65 -17.48
C ARG A 314 7.62 -9.40 -16.22
N VAL A 315 6.30 -9.44 -16.00
CA VAL A 315 5.65 -10.17 -14.90
C VAL A 315 5.74 -11.67 -15.11
N LEU A 316 6.05 -12.42 -14.05
CA LEU A 316 6.11 -13.88 -14.06
C LEU A 316 5.05 -14.49 -13.13
N THR A 317 4.54 -15.66 -13.52
CA THR A 317 3.63 -16.46 -12.68
C THR A 317 4.31 -17.73 -12.21
N PHE A 318 3.98 -18.15 -10.99
CA PHE A 318 4.42 -19.40 -10.37
C PHE A 318 3.36 -19.84 -9.35
N ALA A 319 3.37 -21.14 -9.00
CA ALA A 319 2.52 -21.70 -7.96
C ALA A 319 3.20 -21.61 -6.60
N THR A 320 2.42 -21.34 -5.54
CA THR A 320 2.89 -21.34 -4.14
C THR A 320 2.13 -22.38 -3.31
N PRO A 321 2.25 -23.69 -3.63
CA PRO A 321 1.49 -24.72 -2.93
C PRO A 321 1.86 -24.75 -1.44
N ASN A 322 0.84 -24.69 -0.58
CA ASN A 322 0.95 -24.69 0.89
C ASN A 322 1.57 -23.43 1.53
N SER A 323 1.71 -22.30 0.82
CA SER A 323 2.03 -21.01 1.45
C SER A 323 0.90 -20.55 2.39
N ARG A 324 1.24 -20.02 3.58
CA ARG A 324 0.24 -19.37 4.44
C ARG A 324 -0.28 -18.09 3.76
N PRO A 325 -1.54 -17.65 3.98
CA PRO A 325 -2.06 -16.42 3.38
C PRO A 325 -1.30 -15.14 3.76
N THR A 326 -0.50 -15.19 4.84
CA THR A 326 0.41 -14.13 5.30
C THR A 326 1.74 -14.08 4.54
N LEU A 327 2.12 -15.13 3.82
CA LEU A 327 3.29 -15.17 2.94
C LEU A 327 2.82 -14.89 1.50
N ARG A 328 3.16 -13.71 0.97
CA ARG A 328 2.73 -13.29 -0.37
C ARG A 328 3.95 -12.90 -1.19
N LEU A 329 4.14 -13.61 -2.29
CA LEU A 329 5.33 -13.54 -3.14
C LEU A 329 4.93 -13.31 -4.59
N TYR A 330 5.76 -12.55 -5.30
CA TYR A 330 5.57 -12.10 -6.67
C TYR A 330 6.90 -12.25 -7.41
N ALA A 331 6.85 -12.59 -8.69
CA ALA A 331 8.04 -12.80 -9.51
C ALA A 331 7.94 -11.94 -10.77
N HIS A 332 9.04 -11.32 -11.15
CA HIS A 332 9.23 -10.63 -12.42
C HIS A 332 10.62 -11.00 -12.94
N CYS A 333 10.93 -10.65 -14.18
CA CYS A 333 12.33 -10.53 -14.58
C CYS A 333 13.02 -9.37 -13.84
N SER A 334 14.34 -9.38 -13.80
CA SER A 334 15.15 -8.23 -13.41
C SER A 334 15.63 -7.44 -14.63
N PRO A 335 16.03 -6.17 -14.48
CA PRO A 335 16.71 -5.39 -15.54
C PRO A 335 18.05 -5.99 -16.04
N ARG A 336 18.49 -7.13 -15.49
CA ARG A 336 19.66 -7.91 -15.89
C ARG A 336 19.31 -9.27 -16.48
N ASN A 337 18.05 -9.49 -16.87
CA ASN A 337 17.50 -10.76 -17.38
C ASN A 337 17.53 -11.94 -16.38
N ASN A 338 17.84 -11.68 -15.11
CA ASN A 338 17.63 -12.62 -14.01
C ASN A 338 16.14 -12.69 -13.63
N ILE A 339 15.78 -13.53 -12.65
CA ILE A 339 14.47 -13.48 -11.99
C ILE A 339 14.58 -12.62 -10.74
N THR A 340 13.63 -11.71 -10.50
CA THR A 340 13.46 -11.03 -9.21
C THR A 340 12.19 -11.52 -8.53
N LEU A 341 12.36 -12.25 -7.42
CA LEU A 341 11.29 -12.56 -6.49
C LEU A 341 11.19 -11.45 -5.45
N PHE A 342 9.99 -11.00 -5.10
CA PHE A 342 9.76 -10.05 -4.01
C PHE A 342 8.47 -10.32 -3.27
N GLY A 343 8.33 -9.77 -2.07
CA GLY A 343 7.10 -9.90 -1.30
C GLY A 343 7.25 -9.67 0.19
N LEU A 344 6.36 -10.30 0.95
CA LEU A 344 6.09 -10.02 2.35
C LEU A 344 5.76 -11.28 3.15
N ASN A 345 6.15 -11.28 4.42
CA ASN A 345 5.62 -12.16 5.46
C ASN A 345 4.94 -11.26 6.49
N SER A 346 3.61 -11.15 6.41
CA SER A 346 2.80 -10.35 7.33
C SER A 346 2.45 -11.10 8.63
N GLY A 347 2.90 -12.35 8.77
CA GLY A 347 2.64 -13.19 9.93
C GLY A 347 3.65 -13.03 11.06
N ASP A 348 3.36 -13.70 12.18
CA ASP A 348 4.20 -13.72 13.39
C ASP A 348 5.19 -14.90 13.43
N GLU A 349 5.21 -15.72 12.37
CA GLU A 349 5.97 -16.96 12.29
C GLU A 349 7.05 -16.90 11.20
N LEU A 350 8.06 -17.76 11.32
CA LEU A 350 9.13 -17.91 10.32
C LEU A 350 8.63 -18.66 9.09
N GLU A 351 8.92 -18.13 7.90
CA GLU A 351 8.60 -18.75 6.61
C GLU A 351 9.90 -19.15 5.88
N SER A 352 9.89 -20.28 5.17
CA SER A 352 11.05 -20.81 4.45
C SER A 352 10.78 -20.92 2.96
N ILE A 353 11.51 -20.13 2.15
CA ILE A 353 11.46 -20.17 0.68
C ILE A 353 12.51 -21.17 0.17
N SER A 354 12.04 -22.25 -0.45
CA SER A 354 12.85 -23.32 -1.03
C SER A 354 12.79 -23.29 -2.56
N PHE A 355 13.90 -23.64 -3.19
CA PHE A 355 14.10 -23.59 -4.63
C PHE A 355 14.12 -25.01 -5.21
N ALA A 356 13.50 -25.22 -6.36
CA ALA A 356 13.56 -26.51 -7.06
C ALA A 356 14.98 -26.79 -7.61
N GLU A 357 15.61 -25.76 -8.17
CA GLU A 357 16.89 -25.85 -8.89
C GLU A 357 18.05 -25.14 -8.16
N PRO A 358 19.31 -25.50 -8.45
CA PRO A 358 20.49 -24.75 -8.02
C PRO A 358 20.45 -23.31 -8.52
N CYS A 359 20.85 -22.34 -7.70
CA CYS A 359 20.88 -20.92 -8.08
C CYS A 359 21.79 -20.08 -7.17
N THR A 360 22.28 -18.96 -7.68
CA THR A 360 22.84 -17.89 -6.84
C THR A 360 21.75 -16.88 -6.52
N VAL A 361 21.48 -16.65 -5.24
CA VAL A 361 20.44 -15.72 -4.78
C VAL A 361 21.09 -14.50 -4.10
N TYR A 362 20.70 -13.30 -4.54
CA TYR A 362 21.11 -12.02 -3.98
C TYR A 362 19.96 -11.43 -3.15
N VAL A 363 20.05 -11.61 -1.84
CA VAL A 363 18.97 -11.38 -0.88
C VAL A 363 18.99 -9.95 -0.33
N TYR A 364 17.85 -9.28 -0.36
CA TYR A 364 17.60 -7.94 0.17
C TYR A 364 16.47 -8.01 1.23
N LYS A 365 16.80 -8.37 2.47
CA LYS A 365 15.82 -8.40 3.57
C LYS A 365 15.57 -6.99 4.11
N LEU A 366 14.31 -6.66 4.37
CA LEU A 366 13.87 -5.36 4.84
C LEU A 366 13.01 -5.54 6.11
N LYS A 367 13.42 -4.85 7.18
CA LYS A 367 12.80 -4.90 8.51
C LYS A 367 13.10 -3.60 9.26
N GLN A 368 12.32 -3.25 10.27
CA GLN A 368 12.67 -2.16 11.19
C GLN A 368 14.09 -2.34 11.76
N CYS A 369 14.83 -1.24 11.90
CA CYS A 369 16.11 -1.25 12.60
C CYS A 369 15.93 -1.47 14.10
N TRP A 370 16.99 -1.96 14.75
CA TRP A 370 17.17 -2.05 16.21
C TRP A 370 16.01 -2.70 17.02
N ASN A 371 15.12 -3.44 16.36
CA ASN A 371 13.88 -4.01 16.90
C ASN A 371 12.83 -2.98 17.38
N GLU A 372 12.80 -1.76 16.83
CA GLU A 372 11.90 -0.65 17.22
C GLU A 372 10.39 -0.86 16.93
N GLY A 373 9.96 -2.09 16.66
CA GLY A 373 8.60 -2.39 16.21
C GLY A 373 8.31 -1.95 14.76
N VAL A 374 7.21 -2.45 14.21
CA VAL A 374 6.81 -2.18 12.81
C VAL A 374 6.29 -0.76 12.59
N THR A 375 6.01 0.00 13.66
CA THR A 375 5.67 1.43 13.61
C THR A 375 6.91 2.34 13.57
N SER A 376 8.12 1.81 13.43
CA SER A 376 9.31 2.64 13.19
C SER A 376 9.38 3.14 11.75
N LYS A 377 9.96 4.33 11.57
CA LYS A 377 10.42 4.87 10.27
C LYS A 377 11.82 4.39 9.88
N ASN A 378 12.61 3.87 10.83
CA ASN A 378 13.98 3.44 10.58
C ASN A 378 13.99 2.06 9.90
N LEU A 379 14.19 2.03 8.57
CA LEU A 379 14.23 0.79 7.80
C LEU A 379 15.67 0.27 7.63
N CYS A 380 15.88 -1.01 7.89
CA CYS A 380 17.17 -1.68 7.73
C CYS A 380 17.15 -2.65 6.53
N LEU A 381 18.13 -2.51 5.63
CA LEU A 381 18.42 -3.47 4.57
C LEU A 381 19.53 -4.42 5.04
N ASN A 382 19.23 -5.72 5.15
CA ASN A 382 20.19 -6.73 5.60
C ASN A 382 20.91 -6.33 6.90
N SER A 383 20.13 -5.81 7.87
CA SER A 383 20.57 -5.25 9.16
C SER A 383 21.42 -3.97 9.11
N ILE A 384 21.53 -3.31 7.95
CA ILE A 384 22.20 -2.00 7.78
C ILE A 384 21.12 -0.90 7.64
N PRO A 385 21.13 0.16 8.48
CA PRO A 385 20.17 1.25 8.39
C PRO A 385 20.21 1.99 7.05
N LEU A 386 19.06 2.12 6.41
CA LEU A 386 18.89 2.90 5.18
C LEU A 386 18.71 4.39 5.52
N HIS A 387 19.62 5.19 4.99
CA HIS A 387 19.62 6.65 5.04
C HIS A 387 20.27 7.15 3.75
N LEU A 388 19.91 8.37 3.31
CA LEU A 388 20.72 9.06 2.30
C LEU A 388 22.09 9.37 2.89
N ASP A 389 23.13 9.46 2.07
CA ASP A 389 24.44 9.92 2.54
C ASP A 389 24.46 11.46 2.72
N ARG A 390 25.62 11.99 3.12
CA ARG A 390 25.79 13.41 3.46
C ARG A 390 25.56 14.35 2.28
N ASP A 391 25.69 13.84 1.06
CA ASP A 391 25.49 14.58 -0.18
C ASP A 391 24.10 14.28 -0.79
N LEU A 392 23.21 13.69 0.01
CA LEU A 392 21.84 13.26 -0.30
C LEU A 392 21.73 12.17 -1.38
N TYR A 393 22.80 11.42 -1.66
CA TYR A 393 22.74 10.31 -2.61
C TYR A 393 22.20 9.01 -1.99
N LEU A 394 21.76 8.12 -2.89
CA LEU A 394 21.34 6.77 -2.54
C LEU A 394 22.52 5.95 -1.98
N PRO A 395 22.38 5.31 -0.80
CA PRO A 395 23.39 4.40 -0.27
C PRO A 395 23.55 3.17 -1.18
N LYS A 396 24.71 2.51 -1.08
CA LYS A 396 24.95 1.25 -1.81
C LYS A 396 24.06 0.13 -1.22
N LEU A 397 22.98 -0.17 -1.93
CA LEU A 397 22.03 -1.24 -1.61
C LEU A 397 22.70 -2.62 -1.79
N LYS A 398 23.32 -3.15 -0.72
CA LYS A 398 24.10 -4.39 -0.75
C LYS A 398 23.22 -5.63 -0.48
N PRO A 399 23.14 -6.61 -1.40
CA PRO A 399 22.55 -7.91 -1.10
C PRO A 399 23.47 -8.78 -0.24
N VAL A 400 22.89 -9.80 0.40
CA VAL A 400 23.60 -10.98 0.90
C VAL A 400 23.56 -12.05 -0.20
N ARG A 401 24.72 -12.53 -0.67
CA ARG A 401 24.80 -13.66 -1.61
C ARG A 401 24.61 -14.98 -0.87
N ILE A 402 23.76 -15.85 -1.41
CA ILE A 402 23.58 -17.25 -0.97
C ILE A 402 23.66 -18.15 -2.21
N ASP A 403 24.52 -19.17 -2.16
CA ASP A 403 24.66 -20.16 -3.23
C ASP A 403 23.87 -21.42 -2.87
N ILE A 404 22.71 -21.59 -3.53
CA ILE A 404 21.83 -22.75 -3.39
C ILE A 404 22.35 -23.85 -4.32
N LYS A 405 22.72 -25.01 -3.76
CA LYS A 405 23.42 -26.08 -4.50
C LYS A 405 22.51 -27.28 -4.79
N VAL A 406 21.79 -27.81 -3.79
CA VAL A 406 20.59 -28.66 -3.91
C VAL A 406 19.98 -28.87 -2.51
N SER A 407 18.70 -29.28 -2.46
CA SER A 407 17.91 -29.84 -1.33
C SER A 407 18.30 -29.46 0.12
N ASN A 408 17.33 -28.92 0.88
CA ASN A 408 17.43 -28.44 2.26
C ASN A 408 18.19 -27.11 2.46
N GLN A 409 18.52 -26.39 1.38
CA GLN A 409 18.88 -24.97 1.45
C GLN A 409 17.67 -24.11 1.10
N TYR A 410 17.37 -23.13 1.96
CA TYR A 410 16.19 -22.25 1.88
C TYR A 410 16.55 -20.84 2.36
N VAL A 411 15.85 -19.83 1.85
CA VAL A 411 15.93 -18.47 2.40
C VAL A 411 14.84 -18.30 3.47
N VAL A 412 15.27 -18.12 4.71
CA VAL A 412 14.39 -17.79 5.83
C VAL A 412 13.90 -16.35 5.71
N MET A 413 12.59 -16.17 5.79
CA MET A 413 11.92 -14.89 5.88
C MET A 413 11.35 -14.70 7.30
N GLU A 414 11.68 -13.57 7.92
CA GLU A 414 11.35 -13.32 9.33
C GLU A 414 9.87 -12.94 9.51
N PRO A 415 9.30 -13.17 10.72
CA PRO A 415 8.05 -12.54 11.13
C PRO A 415 8.05 -11.04 10.85
N ARG A 416 6.93 -10.53 10.33
CA ARG A 416 6.72 -9.11 9.99
C ARG A 416 7.93 -8.53 9.23
N SER A 417 8.27 -9.10 8.07
CA SER A 417 9.37 -8.63 7.21
C SER A 417 8.99 -8.54 5.74
N LEU A 418 9.80 -7.81 4.96
CA LEU A 418 9.71 -7.68 3.51
C LEU A 418 11.01 -8.16 2.84
N LEU A 419 10.93 -8.54 1.57
CA LEU A 419 12.04 -9.19 0.86
C LEU A 419 12.05 -8.84 -0.63
N PHE A 420 13.25 -8.62 -1.19
CA PHE A 420 13.56 -8.83 -2.60
C PHE A 420 14.69 -9.88 -2.71
N MET A 421 14.69 -10.66 -3.79
CA MET A 421 15.75 -11.60 -4.15
C MET A 421 15.96 -11.58 -5.65
N GLU A 422 17.15 -11.21 -6.11
CA GLU A 422 17.54 -11.47 -7.51
C GLU A 422 18.18 -12.86 -7.58
N MET A 423 17.58 -13.74 -8.38
CA MET A 423 17.94 -15.14 -8.57
C MET A 423 18.63 -15.29 -9.92
N VAL A 424 19.91 -15.66 -9.88
CA VAL A 424 20.69 -16.06 -11.05
C VAL A 424 20.60 -17.58 -11.19
N ILE A 425 20.04 -18.02 -12.31
CA ILE A 425 20.01 -19.40 -12.80
C ILE A 425 20.68 -19.41 -14.18
N ASP A 426 21.21 -20.55 -14.60
CA ASP A 426 22.06 -20.61 -15.81
C ASP A 426 21.30 -20.28 -17.10
N GLU A 427 20.01 -20.65 -17.22
CA GLU A 427 19.16 -20.31 -18.38
C GLU A 427 17.75 -19.83 -17.97
N PRO A 428 17.54 -18.53 -17.67
CA PRO A 428 16.23 -17.98 -17.34
C PRO A 428 15.40 -17.70 -18.61
N HIS A 429 14.98 -18.75 -19.33
CA HIS A 429 14.36 -18.62 -20.67
C HIS A 429 13.23 -17.58 -20.77
N ALA A 430 12.37 -17.46 -19.75
CA ALA A 430 11.26 -16.50 -19.69
C ALA A 430 11.70 -15.03 -19.50
N CYS A 431 12.99 -14.78 -19.26
CA CYS A 431 13.60 -13.47 -19.05
C CYS A 431 14.71 -13.13 -20.06
N ASN A 432 14.92 -13.95 -21.09
CA ASN A 432 15.68 -13.54 -22.26
C ASN A 432 14.87 -12.53 -23.09
N SER A 433 15.53 -11.81 -24.01
CA SER A 433 14.92 -10.77 -24.84
C SER A 433 14.09 -11.30 -26.01
N ASP A 434 14.17 -12.60 -26.28
CA ASP A 434 13.84 -13.20 -27.58
C ASP A 434 12.62 -14.17 -27.50
N SER A 435 11.79 -14.08 -26.45
CA SER A 435 10.73 -15.08 -26.10
C SER A 435 9.27 -14.56 -26.11
#